data_AF-A0A662GTJ9-F1
#
_entry.id   AF-A0A662GTJ9-F1
#
_cell.length_a   1.000
_cell.length_b   1.000
_cell.length_c   1.000
_cell.angle_alpha   90.00
_cell.angle_beta   90.00
_cell.angle_gamma   90.00
#
_symmetry.space_group_name_H-M   'P 1'
#
loop_
_entity.id
_entity.type
_entity.pdbx_description
1 polymer ?
#
loop_
_entity_poly.entity_id
_entity_poly.type
_entity_poly.pdbx_seq_one_letter_code
_entity_poly.pdbx_strand_id
1 'polypeptide(L)'
;MALLKHLIILFILSILASAFFVLYLVDYEIYGGAYLVAEPTLKPENDVLKLGKEDLNLYPDLKAAIETGEPQLPTSNIFEVLGSRNIVEIDGEYYRVYVLYWDAVRRRPRFMYVSLILTALFMVDLLYVIYKHTRGKN
;
A
#
# COMPACT_ATOMS: atom_id res chain seq x y z
N MET A 1 -4.77 -44.43 1.61
CA MET A 1 -4.94 -43.61 0.38
C MET A 1 -5.74 -42.33 0.60
N ALA A 2 -6.92 -42.36 1.24
CA ALA A 2 -7.74 -41.16 1.45
C ALA A 2 -7.04 -40.06 2.27
N LEU A 3 -6.39 -40.40 3.38
CA LEU A 3 -5.65 -39.42 4.20
C LEU A 3 -4.54 -38.72 3.41
N LEU A 4 -3.72 -39.50 2.68
CA LEU A 4 -2.65 -38.97 1.84
C LEU A 4 -3.19 -37.97 0.80
N LYS A 5 -4.36 -38.26 0.20
CA LYS A 5 -5.01 -37.34 -0.74
C LYS A 5 -5.38 -36.00 -0.08
N HIS A 6 -5.98 -36.01 1.11
CA HIS A 6 -6.30 -34.77 1.83
C HIS A 6 -5.03 -34.00 2.23
N LEU A 7 -3.97 -34.68 2.66
CA LEU A 7 -2.70 -34.03 2.99
C LEU A 7 -2.09 -33.33 1.77
N ILE A 8 -2.15 -33.95 0.58
CA ILE A 8 -1.71 -33.32 -0.68
C ILE A 8 -2.59 -32.09 -1.01
N ILE A 9 -3.91 -32.19 -0.84
CA ILE A 9 -4.84 -31.07 -1.08
C ILE A 9 -4.53 -29.91 -0.14
N LEU A 10 -4.39 -30.17 1.17
CA LEU A 10 -4.04 -29.17 2.18
C LEU A 10 -2.70 -28.50 1.86
N PHE A 11 -1.70 -29.28 1.44
CA PHE A 11 -0.41 -28.74 1.04
C PHE A 11 -0.53 -27.78 -0.14
N ILE A 12 -1.24 -28.17 -1.21
CA ILE A 12 -1.46 -27.31 -2.39
C ILE A 12 -2.23 -26.05 -2.01
N LEU A 13 -3.31 -26.17 -1.22
CA LEU A 13 -4.09 -25.02 -0.77
C LEU A 13 -3.24 -24.04 0.05
N SER A 14 -2.36 -24.56 0.92
CA SER A 14 -1.47 -23.71 1.73
C SER A 14 -0.46 -22.94 0.87
N ILE A 15 0.13 -23.58 -0.14
CA ILE A 15 1.07 -22.92 -1.08
C ILE A 15 0.33 -21.83 -1.86
N LEU A 16 -0.84 -22.15 -2.41
CA LEU A 16 -1.62 -21.20 -3.20
C LEU A 16 -2.06 -20.01 -2.34
N ALA A 17 -2.62 -20.26 -1.15
CA ALA A 17 -3.05 -19.19 -0.24
C ALA A 17 -1.90 -18.24 0.11
N SER A 18 -0.72 -18.80 0.39
CA SER A 18 0.50 -18.05 0.71
C SER A 18 1.00 -17.26 -0.51
N ALA A 19 1.04 -17.87 -1.69
CA ALA A 19 1.47 -17.20 -2.91
C ALA A 19 0.56 -16.01 -3.26
N PHE A 20 -0.76 -16.18 -3.16
CA PHE A 20 -1.71 -15.09 -3.38
C PHE A 20 -1.65 -14.01 -2.30
N PHE A 21 -1.34 -14.39 -1.07
CA PHE A 21 -1.11 -13.42 0.00
C PHE A 21 0.16 -12.60 -0.25
N VAL A 22 1.25 -13.23 -0.68
CA VAL A 22 2.49 -12.54 -1.06
C VAL A 22 2.26 -11.63 -2.27
N LEU A 23 1.52 -12.08 -3.29
CA LEU A 23 1.15 -11.23 -4.43
C LEU A 23 0.31 -10.03 -4.00
N TYR A 24 -0.60 -10.22 -3.04
CA TYR A 24 -1.34 -9.12 -2.44
C TYR A 24 -0.42 -8.14 -1.69
N LEU A 25 0.54 -8.64 -0.90
CA LEU A 25 1.50 -7.79 -0.19
C LEU A 25 2.42 -7.04 -1.13
N VAL A 26 2.93 -7.68 -2.18
CA VAL A 26 3.77 -7.04 -3.20
C VAL A 26 2.97 -5.98 -3.96
N ASP A 27 1.73 -6.27 -4.37
CA ASP A 27 0.86 -5.25 -4.96
C ASP A 27 0.57 -4.11 -3.95
N TYR A 28 0.44 -4.41 -2.66
CA TYR A 28 0.25 -3.41 -1.61
C TYR A 28 1.51 -2.57 -1.37
N GLU A 29 2.70 -3.15 -1.42
CA GLU A 29 3.95 -2.41 -1.21
C GLU A 29 4.32 -1.57 -2.44
N ILE A 30 4.05 -2.06 -3.65
CA ILE A 30 4.32 -1.34 -4.91
C ILE A 30 3.32 -0.20 -5.14
N TYR A 31 2.05 -0.39 -4.78
CA TYR A 31 0.99 0.58 -5.10
C TYR A 31 0.37 1.25 -3.87
N GLY A 32 0.62 0.77 -2.65
CA GLY A 32 -0.02 1.24 -1.41
C GLY A 32 0.74 2.38 -0.75
N GLY A 33 1.38 3.21 -1.56
CA GLY A 33 2.17 4.34 -1.12
C GLY A 33 1.34 5.58 -0.83
N ALA A 34 1.78 6.34 0.14
CA ALA A 34 1.60 7.79 0.12
C ALA A 34 2.42 8.33 -1.07
N TYR A 35 1.84 9.19 -1.90
CA TYR A 35 2.57 9.90 -2.95
C TYR A 35 2.48 11.39 -2.69
N LEU A 36 3.62 12.07 -2.72
CA LEU A 36 3.70 13.51 -2.67
C LEU A 36 3.39 14.07 -4.05
N VAL A 37 2.44 14.99 -4.11
CA VAL A 37 2.12 15.73 -5.32
C VAL A 37 2.27 17.22 -5.04
N ALA A 38 2.89 17.93 -5.97
CA ALA A 38 3.00 19.37 -5.96
C ALA A 38 2.36 19.93 -7.25
N GLU A 39 1.25 20.64 -7.10
CA GLU A 39 0.52 21.23 -8.22
C GLU A 39 0.67 22.74 -8.22
N PRO A 40 0.98 23.37 -9.37
CA PRO A 40 0.94 24.81 -9.50
C PRO A 40 -0.43 25.35 -9.07
N THR A 41 -0.44 26.39 -8.26
CA THR A 41 -1.67 27.01 -7.75
C THR A 41 -1.59 28.52 -7.80
N LEU A 42 -2.73 29.19 -7.65
CA LEU A 42 -2.78 30.65 -7.57
C LEU A 42 -2.34 31.11 -6.17
N LYS A 43 -1.89 32.37 -6.10
CA LYS A 43 -1.53 33.00 -4.83
C LYS A 43 -2.68 32.85 -3.81
N PRO A 44 -2.44 32.21 -2.66
CA PRO A 44 -3.46 32.04 -1.64
C PRO A 44 -3.75 33.36 -0.93
N GLU A 45 -4.95 33.48 -0.38
CA GLU A 45 -5.28 34.51 0.62
C GLU A 45 -4.77 34.12 2.04
N ASN A 46 -4.48 32.83 2.25
CA ASN A 46 -4.08 32.25 3.54
C ASN A 46 -2.56 32.11 3.71
N ASP A 47 -2.16 31.65 4.90
CA ASP A 47 -0.77 31.45 5.34
C ASP A 47 -0.02 30.45 4.46
N VAL A 48 1.10 30.89 3.86
CA VAL A 48 1.92 30.12 2.91
C VAL A 48 3.26 29.78 3.54
N LEU A 49 3.75 28.56 3.32
CA LEU A 49 5.11 28.21 3.69
C LEU A 49 6.08 28.77 2.64
N LYS A 50 6.90 29.76 3.00
CA LYS A 50 7.93 30.28 2.10
C LYS A 50 9.19 29.43 2.22
N LEU A 51 9.61 28.82 1.11
CA LEU A 51 10.84 28.05 1.03
C LEU A 51 11.78 28.71 0.02
N GLY A 52 13.04 28.86 0.39
CA GLY A 52 14.10 29.22 -0.55
C GLY A 52 14.48 28.03 -1.44
N LYS A 53 15.14 28.30 -2.57
CA LYS A 53 15.72 27.26 -3.43
C LYS A 53 16.72 26.36 -2.71
N GLU A 54 17.41 26.90 -1.72
CA GLU A 54 18.38 26.15 -0.91
C GLU A 54 17.68 25.18 0.05
N ASP A 55 16.52 25.57 0.59
CA ASP A 55 15.72 24.73 1.49
C ASP A 55 15.13 23.51 0.77
N LEU A 56 14.83 23.63 -0.53
CA LEU A 56 14.36 22.51 -1.37
C LEU A 56 15.38 21.37 -1.46
N ASN A 57 16.68 21.64 -1.28
CA ASN A 57 17.69 20.57 -1.29
C ASN A 57 17.60 19.67 -0.05
N LEU A 58 16.94 20.13 1.03
CA LEU A 58 16.63 19.32 2.20
C LEU A 58 15.44 18.38 1.95
N TYR A 59 14.65 18.65 0.90
CA TYR A 59 13.42 17.94 0.57
C TYR A 59 13.43 17.46 -0.89
N PRO A 60 14.26 16.45 -1.21
CA PRO A 60 14.44 15.97 -2.58
C PRO A 60 13.13 15.49 -3.22
N ASP A 61 12.23 14.89 -2.44
CA ASP A 61 10.93 14.41 -2.92
C ASP A 61 10.04 15.59 -3.37
N LEU A 62 10.02 16.69 -2.60
CA LEU A 62 9.25 17.89 -2.93
C LEU A 62 9.83 18.59 -4.15
N LYS A 63 11.16 18.71 -4.20
CA LYS A 63 11.87 19.26 -5.35
C LYS A 63 11.56 18.47 -6.62
N ALA A 64 11.67 17.14 -6.56
CA ALA A 64 11.36 16.27 -7.70
C ALA A 64 9.88 16.39 -8.11
N ALA A 65 8.94 16.46 -7.16
CA ALA A 65 7.52 16.61 -7.46
C ALA A 65 7.22 17.93 -8.19
N ILE A 66 7.89 19.02 -7.81
CA ILE A 66 7.74 20.34 -8.44
C ILE A 66 8.39 20.36 -9.83
N GLU A 67 9.63 19.86 -9.94
CA GLU A 67 10.40 19.90 -11.20
C GLU A 67 9.82 18.98 -12.28
N THR A 68 9.30 17.82 -11.89
CA THR A 68 8.77 16.82 -12.84
C THR A 68 7.27 16.93 -13.05
N GLY A 69 6.53 17.47 -12.06
CA GLY A 69 5.06 17.41 -12.04
C GLY A 69 4.51 16.00 -11.82
N GLU A 70 5.37 15.00 -11.55
CA GLU A 70 4.95 13.62 -11.31
C GLU A 70 4.86 13.30 -9.82
N PRO A 71 3.91 12.44 -9.39
CA PRO A 71 3.82 11.99 -8.01
C PRO A 71 5.11 11.30 -7.55
N GLN A 72 5.67 11.73 -6.42
CA GLN A 72 6.89 11.17 -5.85
C GLN A 72 6.58 10.30 -4.65
N LEU A 73 7.36 9.24 -4.44
CA LEU A 73 7.33 8.47 -3.20
C LEU A 73 8.03 9.29 -2.10
N PRO A 74 7.32 9.70 -1.03
CA PRO A 74 7.92 10.46 0.04
C PRO A 74 8.87 9.55 0.81
N THR A 75 10.16 9.87 0.77
CA THR A 75 11.20 9.27 1.62
C THR A 75 11.32 10.00 2.95
N SER A 76 10.81 11.23 3.01
CA SER A 76 10.85 12.12 4.16
C SER A 76 9.46 12.33 4.77
N ASN A 77 9.41 12.63 6.08
CA ASN A 77 8.17 12.90 6.80
C ASN A 77 7.64 14.30 6.45
N ILE A 78 7.13 14.46 5.23
CA ILE A 78 6.72 15.74 4.64
C ILE A 78 5.70 16.51 5.51
N PHE A 79 4.94 15.78 6.34
CA PHE A 79 3.98 16.34 7.29
C PHE A 79 4.62 17.13 8.42
N GLU A 80 5.83 16.78 8.86
CA GLU A 80 6.57 17.57 9.85
C GLU A 80 7.04 18.91 9.27
N VAL A 81 7.25 18.95 7.95
CA VAL A 81 7.81 20.10 7.22
C VAL A 81 6.72 21.06 6.78
N LEU A 82 5.66 20.54 6.17
CA LEU A 82 4.49 21.31 5.77
C LEU A 82 3.66 21.75 6.97
N GLY A 83 3.74 21.01 8.09
CA GLY A 83 2.88 21.21 9.24
C GLY A 83 1.41 21.10 8.83
N SER A 84 0.63 22.13 9.11
CA SER A 84 -0.77 22.26 8.65
C SER A 84 -0.93 23.04 7.34
N ARG A 85 0.16 23.47 6.71
CA ARG A 85 0.14 24.32 5.51
C ARG A 85 0.27 23.45 4.26
N ASN A 86 -0.69 23.57 3.36
CA ASN A 86 -0.74 22.75 2.14
C ASN A 86 -0.26 23.53 0.91
N ILE A 87 0.27 24.75 1.09
CA ILE A 87 0.73 25.61 0.00
C ILE A 87 2.12 26.13 0.33
N VAL A 88 3.00 26.02 -0.65
CA VAL A 88 4.41 26.41 -0.58
C VAL A 88 4.67 27.50 -1.62
N GLU A 89 5.36 28.56 -1.23
CA GLU A 89 5.86 29.61 -2.12
C GLU A 89 7.35 29.38 -2.35
N ILE A 90 7.77 29.29 -3.61
CA ILE A 90 9.16 29.15 -4.05
C ILE A 90 9.42 30.20 -5.12
N ASP A 91 10.32 31.14 -4.87
CA ASP A 91 10.70 32.20 -5.81
C ASP A 91 9.50 32.96 -6.44
N GLY A 92 8.41 33.11 -5.67
CA GLY A 92 7.20 33.82 -6.10
C GLY A 92 6.19 32.96 -6.87
N GLU A 93 6.49 31.67 -7.08
CA GLU A 93 5.54 30.67 -7.58
C GLU A 93 4.91 29.90 -6.41
N TYR A 94 3.65 29.50 -6.57
CA TYR A 94 2.87 28.86 -5.52
C TYR A 94 2.53 27.43 -5.93
N TYR A 95 2.81 26.48 -5.05
CA TYR A 95 2.53 25.07 -5.26
C TYR A 95 1.65 24.55 -4.14
N ARG A 96 0.53 23.94 -4.49
CA ARG A 96 -0.28 23.16 -3.57
C ARG A 96 0.38 21.80 -3.40
N VAL A 97 0.82 21.51 -2.19
CA VAL A 97 1.49 20.26 -1.85
C VAL A 97 0.52 19.41 -1.04
N TYR A 98 0.30 18.18 -1.47
CA TYR A 98 -0.57 17.25 -0.78
C TYR A 98 -0.08 15.82 -0.95
N VAL A 99 -0.46 14.97 0.00
CA VAL A 99 -0.12 13.55 -0.01
C VAL A 99 -1.36 12.77 -0.45
N LEU A 100 -1.27 12.12 -1.61
CA LEU A 100 -2.24 11.13 -2.05
C LEU A 100 -1.90 9.80 -1.41
N TYR A 101 -2.72 9.35 -0.47
CA TYR A 101 -2.71 7.96 -0.07
C TYR A 101 -3.32 7.15 -1.21
N TRP A 102 -2.48 6.53 -2.01
CA TRP A 102 -2.95 5.63 -3.05
C TRP A 102 -3.36 4.34 -2.37
N ASP A 103 -4.66 4.23 -2.10
CA ASP A 103 -5.24 3.08 -1.42
C ASP A 103 -5.14 1.85 -2.36
N ALA A 104 -4.01 1.14 -2.32
CA ALA A 104 -3.77 -0.09 -3.09
C ALA A 104 -4.85 -1.14 -2.88
N VAL A 105 -5.54 -1.09 -1.73
CA VAL A 105 -6.67 -1.95 -1.40
C VAL A 105 -7.79 -1.84 -2.44
N ARG A 106 -8.01 -0.66 -3.04
CA ARG A 106 -9.12 -0.45 -4.00
C ARG A 106 -8.84 -0.95 -5.41
N ARG A 107 -7.58 -1.06 -5.86
CA ARG A 107 -7.30 -1.39 -7.27
C ARG A 107 -7.25 -2.88 -7.57
N ARG A 108 -6.84 -3.74 -6.62
CA ARG A 108 -6.70 -5.19 -6.87
C ARG A 108 -7.10 -6.08 -5.69
N PRO A 109 -8.32 -5.96 -5.16
CA PRO A 109 -8.77 -6.79 -4.04
C PRO A 109 -8.89 -8.29 -4.44
N ARG A 110 -8.79 -8.60 -5.73
CA ARG A 110 -8.81 -9.96 -6.28
C ARG A 110 -7.79 -10.90 -5.61
N PHE A 111 -6.56 -10.47 -5.35
CA PHE A 111 -5.54 -11.35 -4.74
C PHE A 111 -5.81 -11.61 -3.25
N MET A 112 -6.28 -10.58 -2.54
CA MET A 112 -6.77 -10.71 -1.17
C MET A 112 -7.94 -11.70 -1.09
N TYR A 113 -8.96 -11.54 -1.95
CA TYR A 113 -10.13 -12.43 -1.96
C TYR A 113 -9.76 -13.86 -2.33
N VAL A 114 -8.87 -14.08 -3.31
CA VAL A 114 -8.43 -15.42 -3.69
C VAL A 114 -7.65 -16.09 -2.56
N SER A 115 -6.74 -15.37 -1.89
CA SER A 115 -6.03 -15.88 -0.71
C SER A 115 -7.01 -16.25 0.42
N LEU A 116 -8.02 -15.43 0.65
CA LEU A 116 -9.04 -15.65 1.69
C LEU A 116 -9.91 -16.87 1.38
N ILE A 117 -10.33 -17.04 0.11
CA ILE A 117 -11.06 -18.23 -0.34
C ILE A 117 -10.23 -19.50 -0.16
N LEU A 118 -8.95 -19.49 -0.57
CA LEU A 118 -8.07 -20.65 -0.44
C LEU A 118 -7.82 -21.01 1.03
N THR A 119 -7.68 -20.01 1.90
CA THR A 119 -7.54 -20.20 3.34
C THR A 119 -8.81 -20.81 3.95
N ALA A 120 -9.99 -20.35 3.53
CA ALA A 120 -11.25 -20.93 3.96
C ALA A 120 -11.38 -22.41 3.53
N LEU A 121 -11.03 -22.73 2.28
CA LEU A 121 -11.02 -24.11 1.79
C LEU A 121 -10.04 -24.99 2.57
N PHE A 122 -8.85 -24.47 2.89
CA PHE A 122 -7.87 -25.15 3.71
C PHE A 122 -8.42 -25.47 5.10
N MET A 123 -9.04 -24.50 5.77
CA MET A 123 -9.61 -24.68 7.11
C MET A 123 -10.74 -25.71 7.11
N VAL A 124 -11.61 -25.70 6.09
CA VAL A 124 -12.71 -26.67 5.95
C VAL A 124 -12.17 -28.09 5.77
N ASP A 125 -11.21 -28.31 4.87
CA ASP A 125 -10.64 -29.65 4.64
C ASP A 125 -9.82 -30.11 5.86
N LEU A 126 -9.12 -29.21 6.55
CA LEU A 126 -8.38 -29.53 7.77
C LEU A 126 -9.31 -29.98 8.89
N LEU A 127 -10.40 -29.24 9.12
CA LEU A 127 -11.42 -29.60 10.11
C LEU A 127 -12.07 -30.95 9.76
N TYR A 128 -12.34 -31.20 8.48
CA TYR A 128 -12.88 -32.49 8.02
C TYR A 128 -11.92 -33.65 8.32
N VAL A 129 -10.62 -33.49 8.03
CA VAL A 129 -9.60 -34.51 8.32
C VAL A 129 -9.50 -34.77 9.83
N ILE A 130 -9.47 -33.72 10.65
CA ILE A 130 -9.42 -33.85 12.12
C ILE A 130 -10.66 -34.58 12.65
N TYR A 131 -11.85 -34.18 12.19
CA TYR A 131 -13.12 -34.81 12.58
C TYR A 131 -13.16 -36.30 12.21
N LYS A 132 -12.76 -36.64 10.98
CA LYS A 132 -12.73 -38.03 10.53
C LYS A 132 -11.72 -38.88 11.32
N HIS A 133 -10.56 -38.31 11.63
CA HIS A 133 -9.50 -38.99 12.37
C HIS A 133 -9.84 -39.20 13.85
N THR A 134 -10.50 -38.23 14.48
CA THR A 134 -10.99 -38.34 15.87
C THR A 134 -12.13 -39.35 15.99
N ARG A 135 -13.07 -39.37 15.03
CA ARG A 135 -14.19 -40.33 15.02
C ARG A 135 -13.77 -41.77 14.68
N GLY A 136 -12.68 -41.97 13.95
CA GLY A 136 -12.14 -43.31 13.67
C GLY A 136 -11.35 -43.94 14.83
N LYS A 137 -11.08 -43.18 15.90
CA LYS A 137 -10.39 -43.65 17.11
C LYS A 137 -11.33 -43.96 18.29
N ASN A 138 -12.60 -43.52 18.21
CA ASN A 138 -13.67 -43.85 19.15
C ASN A 138 -14.54 -44.97 18.60
#